data_AF-A0A0L1KFL0-F1
#
_entry.id   AF-A0A0L1KFL0-F1
#
_cell.length_a   1.000
_cell.length_b   1.000
_cell.length_c   1.000
_cell.angle_alpha   90.00
_cell.angle_beta   90.00
_cell.angle_gamma   90.00
#
_symmetry.space_group_name_H-M   'P 1'
#
loop_
_entity.id
_entity.type
_entity.pdbx_description
1 polymer ?
#
loop_
_entity_poly.entity_id
_entity_poly.type
_entity_poly.pdbx_seq_one_letter_code
_entity_poly.pdbx_strand_id
1 'polypeptide(L)'
;MPDWLVEHGIGESRALLVEGDDILAARLRWPGDLPVGSRAQAVLVSKPAGRSRGLARMANGTELMVDRIPAHCNEGAPVPLVVTRAAIAERGRFKRAQARVVEDTDNSPSQQADDVFAMGDAVRRLPAGAWEEVWHTASAGEVAFAGGALLFSVTPAMTLIDIDGDRPPRELALAAVPEIARWLRLFDLGGSIGIDFPTLATKADRKAVDAALDAALGGWPHERTAMNGFGFVHIVARLDGPSLLHRFATARIGAAARMALRRAELVEGPGATLLTVHPAVKAKLKPEWLAELERRTARRVRIEIDPGLAIEAATAQIVAHDD
;
A
#
# COMPACT_ATOMS: atom_id res chain seq x y z
N MET A 1 5.64 -21.53 -9.80
CA MET A 1 4.27 -21.01 -9.58
C MET A 1 4.40 -20.02 -8.44
N PRO A 2 3.87 -18.81 -8.62
CA PRO A 2 3.98 -17.76 -7.62
C PRO A 2 2.98 -17.98 -6.48
N ASP A 3 3.45 -17.88 -5.24
CA ASP A 3 2.64 -18.10 -4.03
C ASP A 3 2.64 -16.86 -3.13
N TRP A 4 1.48 -16.56 -2.53
CA TRP A 4 1.36 -15.45 -1.58
C TRP A 4 1.75 -15.90 -0.19
N LEU A 5 2.81 -15.32 0.37
CA LEU A 5 3.17 -15.48 1.78
C LEU A 5 2.61 -14.31 2.59
N VAL A 6 1.93 -14.60 3.69
CA VAL A 6 1.28 -13.60 4.54
C VAL A 6 1.86 -13.65 5.94
N GLU A 7 2.36 -12.51 6.42
CA GLU A 7 2.79 -12.35 7.81
C GLU A 7 1.90 -11.35 8.56
N HIS A 8 1.30 -11.82 9.65
CA HIS A 8 0.46 -11.02 10.54
C HIS A 8 1.29 -10.37 11.65
N GLY A 9 1.82 -9.18 11.36
CA GLY A 9 2.55 -8.36 12.30
C GLY A 9 1.68 -7.64 13.33
N ILE A 10 2.33 -6.92 14.24
CA ILE A 10 1.64 -6.07 15.22
C ILE A 10 1.21 -4.77 14.54
N GLY A 11 -0.11 -4.55 14.49
CA GLY A 11 -0.69 -3.33 13.91
C GLY A 11 -0.72 -3.29 12.38
N GLU A 12 -0.29 -4.36 11.69
CA GLU A 12 -0.40 -4.54 10.23
C GLU A 12 -0.28 -6.00 9.82
N SER A 13 -0.80 -6.33 8.64
CA SER A 13 -0.51 -7.58 7.94
C SER A 13 0.18 -7.26 6.62
N ARG A 14 1.19 -8.05 6.28
CA ARG A 14 2.08 -7.86 5.13
C ARG A 14 2.04 -9.12 4.29
N ALA A 15 2.01 -8.97 2.97
CA ALA A 15 2.07 -10.12 2.08
C ALA A 15 3.03 -9.87 0.93
N LEU A 16 3.73 -10.92 0.50
CA LEU A 16 4.61 -10.93 -0.66
C LEU A 16 4.19 -12.07 -1.60
N LEU A 17 4.10 -11.77 -2.89
CA LEU A 17 3.97 -12.80 -3.93
C LEU A 17 5.37 -13.23 -4.33
N VAL A 18 5.69 -14.50 -4.12
CA VAL A 18 7.04 -15.04 -4.27
C VAL A 18 7.05 -16.11 -5.34
N GLU A 19 8.02 -16.05 -6.25
CA GLU A 19 8.33 -17.15 -7.17
C GLU A 19 9.83 -17.48 -7.11
N GLY A 20 10.19 -18.59 -6.48
CA GLY A 20 11.59 -18.88 -6.17
C GLY A 20 12.15 -17.82 -5.22
N ASP A 21 13.20 -17.11 -5.65
CA ASP A 21 13.82 -16.01 -4.91
C ASP A 21 13.27 -14.62 -5.30
N ASP A 22 12.41 -14.56 -6.33
CA ASP A 22 11.87 -13.29 -6.84
C ASP A 22 10.62 -12.85 -6.08
N ILE A 23 10.61 -11.58 -5.68
CA ILE A 23 9.43 -10.91 -5.12
C ILE A 23 8.69 -10.19 -6.24
N LEU A 24 7.49 -10.66 -6.57
CA LEU A 24 6.73 -10.20 -7.73
C LEU A 24 5.72 -9.09 -7.40
N ALA A 25 5.19 -9.09 -6.18
CA ALA A 25 4.23 -8.11 -5.70
C ALA A 25 4.24 -8.04 -4.17
N ALA A 26 3.77 -6.93 -3.62
CA ALA A 26 3.55 -6.80 -2.18
C ALA A 26 2.17 -6.23 -1.88
N ARG A 27 1.65 -6.54 -0.69
CA ARG A 27 0.41 -5.97 -0.16
C ARG A 27 0.57 -5.61 1.30
N LEU A 28 -0.08 -4.51 1.71
CA LEU A 28 -0.10 -4.04 3.09
C LEU A 28 -1.54 -3.75 3.52
N ARG A 29 -1.92 -4.31 4.67
CA ARG A 29 -3.20 -4.05 5.31
C ARG A 29 -3.01 -3.57 6.74
N TRP A 30 -3.64 -2.47 7.10
CA TRP A 30 -3.72 -1.99 8.47
C TRP A 30 -5.06 -2.37 9.11
N PRO A 31 -5.12 -2.66 10.42
CA PRO A 31 -6.37 -2.89 11.13
C PRO A 31 -7.32 -1.70 10.94
N GLY A 32 -8.59 -2.00 10.65
CA GLY A 32 -9.61 -1.00 10.35
C GLY A 32 -9.66 -0.56 8.89
N ASP A 33 -8.72 -1.00 8.04
CA ASP A 33 -8.90 -0.89 6.59
C ASP A 33 -10.14 -1.68 6.18
N LEU A 34 -10.97 -1.07 5.34
CA LEU A 34 -12.11 -1.72 4.70
C LEU A 34 -11.71 -2.03 3.25
N PRO A 35 -11.01 -3.15 2.97
CA PRO A 35 -10.64 -3.51 1.61
C PRO A 35 -11.87 -3.76 0.75
N VAL A 36 -11.68 -3.68 -0.55
CA VAL A 36 -12.71 -4.04 -1.53
C VAL A 36 -13.24 -5.45 -1.26
N GLY A 37 -14.54 -5.64 -1.40
CA GLY A 37 -15.25 -6.88 -1.08
C GLY A 37 -15.65 -7.03 0.38
N SER A 38 -15.17 -6.17 1.29
CA SER A 38 -15.58 -6.22 2.70
C SER A 38 -17.08 -6.00 2.83
N ARG A 39 -17.76 -6.92 3.52
CA ARG A 39 -19.15 -6.72 3.94
C ARG A 39 -19.20 -5.82 5.16
N ALA A 40 -20.07 -4.82 5.12
CA ALA A 40 -20.27 -3.87 6.21
C ALA A 40 -21.76 -3.69 6.48
N GLN A 41 -22.14 -3.66 7.76
CA GLN A 41 -23.46 -3.22 8.18
C GLN A 41 -23.40 -1.76 8.59
N ALA A 42 -24.25 -0.92 7.99
CA ALA A 42 -24.29 0.50 8.27
C ALA A 42 -25.73 1.02 8.31
N VAL A 43 -25.93 2.21 8.85
CA VAL A 43 -27.18 2.97 8.76
C VAL A 43 -27.02 4.04 7.69
N LEU A 44 -27.98 4.16 6.78
CA LEU A 44 -27.98 5.23 5.77
C LEU A 44 -28.28 6.57 6.45
N VAL A 45 -27.28 7.45 6.52
CA VAL A 45 -27.38 8.75 7.21
C VAL A 45 -27.92 9.84 6.30
N SER A 46 -27.58 9.81 5.00
CA SER A 46 -28.11 10.76 4.03
C SER A 46 -28.25 10.16 2.63
N LYS A 47 -29.32 10.51 1.94
CA LYS A 47 -29.65 10.18 0.55
C LYS A 47 -30.45 11.36 -0.04
N PRO A 48 -29.76 12.36 -0.63
CA PRO A 48 -30.44 13.52 -1.22
C PRO A 48 -31.49 13.09 -2.25
N ALA A 49 -32.65 13.76 -2.25
CA ALA A 49 -33.75 13.44 -3.15
C ALA A 49 -33.31 13.44 -4.63
N GLY A 50 -33.74 12.42 -5.38
CA GLY A 50 -33.37 12.23 -6.79
C GLY A 50 -31.91 11.84 -7.04
N ARG A 51 -31.11 11.59 -6.00
CA ARG A 51 -29.74 11.07 -6.13
C ARG A 51 -29.69 9.59 -5.75
N SER A 52 -28.84 8.86 -6.46
CA SER A 52 -28.48 7.47 -6.14
C SER A 52 -27.22 7.38 -5.27
N ARG A 53 -26.78 8.50 -4.68
CA ARG A 53 -25.57 8.57 -3.84
C ARG A 53 -25.90 9.12 -2.48
N GLY A 54 -25.19 8.65 -1.45
CA GLY A 54 -25.48 9.00 -0.07
C GLY A 54 -24.36 8.61 0.89
N LEU A 55 -24.55 8.91 2.16
CA LEU A 55 -23.62 8.61 3.24
C LEU A 55 -24.21 7.55 4.15
N ALA A 56 -23.45 6.50 4.45
CA ALA A 56 -23.80 5.52 5.47
C ALA A 56 -22.76 5.53 6.60
N ARG A 57 -23.18 5.16 7.81
CA ARG A 57 -22.32 5.11 8.99
C ARG A 57 -22.41 3.74 9.67
N MET A 58 -21.26 3.12 9.90
CA MET A 58 -21.13 1.87 10.66
C MET A 58 -21.26 2.13 12.16
N ALA A 59 -21.53 1.08 12.93
CA ALA A 59 -21.64 1.16 14.40
C ALA A 59 -20.38 1.71 15.09
N ASN A 60 -19.19 1.47 14.50
CA ASN A 60 -17.92 1.99 14.99
C ASN A 60 -17.65 3.47 14.60
N GLY A 61 -18.64 4.15 13.99
CA GLY A 61 -18.53 5.54 13.55
C GLY A 61 -17.92 5.75 12.16
N THR A 62 -17.42 4.69 11.50
CA THR A 62 -16.84 4.80 10.17
C THR A 62 -17.89 5.19 9.14
N GLU A 63 -17.61 6.22 8.34
CA GLU A 63 -18.50 6.69 7.29
C GLU A 63 -18.09 6.18 5.90
N LEU A 64 -19.07 5.71 5.14
CA LEU A 64 -18.91 5.22 3.77
C LEU A 64 -19.77 6.03 2.81
N MET A 65 -19.21 6.33 1.65
CA MET A 65 -19.96 6.90 0.53
C MET A 65 -20.63 5.76 -0.23
N VAL A 66 -21.96 5.73 -0.24
CA VAL A 66 -22.72 4.69 -0.94
C VAL A 66 -23.10 5.21 -2.32
N ASP A 67 -22.77 4.44 -3.35
CA ASP A 67 -23.16 4.70 -4.74
C ASP A 67 -24.27 3.74 -5.18
N ARG A 68 -25.07 4.16 -6.16
CA ARG A 68 -26.21 3.41 -6.72
C ARG A 68 -27.18 2.89 -5.65
N ILE A 69 -27.52 3.72 -4.67
CA ILE A 69 -28.48 3.37 -3.61
C ILE A 69 -29.84 3.04 -4.26
N PRO A 70 -30.40 1.84 -4.02
CA PRO A 70 -31.73 1.48 -4.49
C PRO A 70 -32.81 2.45 -4.02
N ALA A 71 -33.88 2.60 -4.82
CA ALA A 71 -34.96 3.53 -4.52
C ALA A 71 -35.64 3.24 -3.17
N HIS A 72 -35.76 1.95 -2.81
CA HIS A 72 -36.42 1.47 -1.59
C HIS A 72 -35.62 1.70 -0.30
N CYS A 73 -34.31 2.01 -0.38
CA CYS A 73 -33.51 2.32 0.82
C CYS A 73 -33.79 3.75 1.31
N ASN A 74 -34.14 3.89 2.58
CA ASN A 74 -34.48 5.15 3.22
C ASN A 74 -33.42 5.61 4.21
N GLU A 75 -33.32 6.92 4.44
CA GLU A 75 -32.49 7.45 5.53
C GLU A 75 -32.95 6.89 6.89
N GLY A 76 -32.00 6.65 7.79
CA GLY A 76 -32.22 6.02 9.09
C GLY A 76 -32.34 4.49 9.05
N ALA A 77 -32.46 3.87 7.87
CA ALA A 77 -32.56 2.42 7.74
C ALA A 77 -31.18 1.72 7.75
N PRO A 78 -31.09 0.51 8.33
CA PRO A 78 -29.92 -0.34 8.16
C PRO A 78 -29.80 -0.79 6.70
N VAL A 79 -28.60 -0.75 6.16
CA VAL A 79 -28.28 -1.19 4.80
C VAL A 79 -27.06 -2.14 4.84
N PRO A 80 -27.18 -3.36 4.28
CA PRO A 80 -26.02 -4.21 4.06
C PRO A 80 -25.21 -3.65 2.89
N LEU A 81 -23.91 -3.48 3.09
CA LEU A 81 -23.01 -2.88 2.13
C LEU A 81 -21.87 -3.82 1.75
N VAL A 82 -21.40 -3.71 0.51
CA VAL A 82 -20.12 -4.25 0.06
C VAL A 82 -19.22 -3.08 -0.33
N VAL A 83 -17.99 -3.08 0.19
CA VAL A 83 -17.01 -2.03 -0.08
C VAL A 83 -16.46 -2.22 -1.50
N THR A 84 -16.47 -1.16 -2.30
CA THR A 84 -15.99 -1.15 -3.69
C THR A 84 -14.69 -0.37 -3.86
N ARG A 85 -14.30 0.41 -2.85
CA ARG A 85 -12.99 1.08 -2.75
C ARG A 85 -12.71 1.40 -1.29
N ALA A 86 -11.52 1.07 -0.79
CA ALA A 86 -11.12 1.43 0.57
C ALA A 86 -11.01 2.96 0.75
N ALA A 87 -10.93 3.42 2.00
CA ALA A 87 -10.66 4.81 2.27
C ALA A 87 -9.24 5.19 1.83
N ILE A 88 -9.08 6.38 1.26
CA ILE A 88 -7.79 6.89 0.78
C ILE A 88 -7.58 8.27 1.37
N ALA A 89 -6.50 8.42 2.13
CA ALA A 89 -6.01 9.71 2.58
C ALA A 89 -5.06 10.28 1.52
N GLU A 90 -5.25 11.56 1.19
CA GLU A 90 -4.39 12.35 0.32
C GLU A 90 -4.02 13.64 1.06
N ARG A 91 -2.99 14.35 0.59
CA ARG A 91 -2.60 15.64 1.19
C ARG A 91 -3.76 16.64 1.09
N GLY A 92 -4.36 16.97 2.22
CA GLY A 92 -5.49 17.90 2.32
C GLY A 92 -6.87 17.35 1.95
N ARG A 93 -6.98 16.06 1.60
CA ARG A 93 -8.28 15.44 1.25
C ARG A 93 -8.38 14.02 1.78
N PHE A 94 -9.52 13.71 2.40
CA PHE A 94 -9.85 12.33 2.78
C PHE A 94 -10.99 11.81 1.90
N LYS A 95 -10.69 10.81 1.08
CA LYS A 95 -11.68 10.09 0.28
C LYS A 95 -12.17 8.90 1.11
N ARG A 96 -13.34 9.05 1.75
CA ARG A 96 -14.04 7.95 2.46
C ARG A 96 -14.13 6.68 1.62
N ALA A 97 -14.21 5.53 2.29
CA ALA A 97 -14.49 4.26 1.61
C ALA A 97 -15.77 4.39 0.78
N GLN A 98 -15.78 3.78 -0.41
CA GLN A 98 -16.99 3.69 -1.24
C GLN A 98 -17.58 2.30 -1.13
N ALA A 99 -18.90 2.23 -1.14
CA ALA A 99 -19.63 0.98 -1.03
C ALA A 99 -20.88 0.99 -1.91
N ARG A 100 -21.47 -0.19 -2.09
CA ARG A 100 -22.78 -0.40 -2.71
C ARG A 100 -23.66 -1.23 -1.80
N VAL A 101 -24.97 -1.04 -1.92
CA VAL A 101 -25.94 -1.88 -1.23
C VAL A 101 -25.86 -3.29 -1.81
N VAL A 102 -25.85 -4.29 -0.92
CA VAL A 102 -25.98 -5.70 -1.31
C VAL A 102 -27.47 -6.01 -1.39
N GLU A 103 -27.95 -6.40 -2.56
CA GLU A 103 -29.32 -6.89 -2.73
C GLU A 103 -29.34 -8.42 -2.58
N ASP A 104 -30.40 -9.00 -2.03
CA ASP A 104 -30.50 -10.46 -1.78
C ASP A 104 -30.43 -11.31 -3.08
N THR A 105 -30.61 -10.69 -4.24
CA THR A 105 -30.47 -11.31 -5.57
C THR A 105 -29.04 -11.25 -6.12
N ASP A 106 -28.12 -10.58 -5.44
CA ASP A 106 -26.76 -10.34 -5.90
C ASP A 106 -25.87 -11.56 -5.61
N ASN A 107 -25.98 -12.59 -6.47
CA ASN A 107 -25.15 -13.80 -6.48
C ASN A 107 -23.72 -13.55 -6.98
N SER A 108 -23.28 -12.29 -7.04
CA SER A 108 -21.91 -11.94 -7.38
C SER A 108 -20.94 -12.71 -6.45
N PRO A 109 -19.94 -13.45 -6.97
CA PRO A 109 -18.95 -14.11 -6.14
C PRO A 109 -18.40 -13.10 -5.14
N SER A 110 -18.35 -13.44 -3.86
CA SER A 110 -17.83 -12.54 -2.85
C SER A 110 -16.41 -12.14 -3.28
N GLN A 111 -16.13 -10.85 -3.49
CA GLN A 111 -14.76 -10.37 -3.77
C GLN A 111 -13.78 -10.68 -2.61
N GLN A 112 -14.30 -11.17 -1.47
CA GLN A 112 -13.51 -11.86 -0.43
C GLN A 112 -12.80 -13.12 -0.95
N ALA A 113 -13.25 -13.72 -2.04
CA ALA A 113 -12.67 -14.91 -2.66
C ALA A 113 -11.34 -14.64 -3.40
N ASP A 114 -10.89 -13.38 -3.45
CA ASP A 114 -9.56 -12.98 -3.96
C ASP A 114 -8.73 -12.24 -2.89
N ASP A 115 -9.13 -12.31 -1.61
CA ASP A 115 -8.41 -11.64 -0.53
C ASP A 115 -7.10 -12.37 -0.20
N VAL A 116 -5.98 -11.81 -0.66
CA VAL A 116 -4.62 -12.29 -0.39
C VAL A 116 -4.37 -12.58 1.10
N PHE A 117 -4.91 -11.76 2.01
CA PHE A 117 -4.68 -11.96 3.45
C PHE A 117 -5.54 -13.06 4.07
N ALA A 118 -6.54 -13.56 3.34
CA ALA A 118 -7.37 -14.69 3.74
C ALA A 118 -6.92 -16.00 3.05
N MET A 119 -6.40 -15.90 1.82
CA MET A 119 -6.05 -17.05 0.98
C MET A 119 -4.58 -17.41 0.94
N GLY A 120 -3.69 -16.43 1.14
CA GLY A 120 -2.25 -16.66 1.11
C GLY A 120 -1.77 -17.49 2.29
N ASP A 121 -0.61 -18.11 2.13
CA ASP A 121 0.01 -18.96 3.13
C ASP A 121 0.47 -18.12 4.33
N ALA A 122 -0.15 -18.33 5.48
CA ALA A 122 0.23 -17.67 6.71
C ALA A 122 1.60 -18.18 7.18
N VAL A 123 2.60 -17.31 7.15
CA VAL A 123 3.97 -17.58 7.61
C VAL A 123 4.26 -16.81 8.89
N ARG A 124 5.13 -17.38 9.73
CA ARG A 124 5.62 -16.68 10.93
C ARG A 124 6.47 -15.46 10.56
N ARG A 125 7.31 -15.60 9.51
CA ARG A 125 8.20 -14.56 9.01
C ARG A 125 8.25 -14.61 7.49
N LEU A 126 8.11 -13.45 6.83
CA LEU A 126 8.44 -13.30 5.42
C LEU A 126 9.93 -13.57 5.17
N PRO A 127 10.33 -13.88 3.92
CA PRO A 127 11.75 -14.01 3.54
C PRO A 127 12.58 -12.83 4.06
N ALA A 128 13.73 -13.14 4.64
CA ALA A 128 14.56 -12.15 5.33
C ALA A 128 14.98 -11.03 4.37
N GLY A 129 14.77 -9.77 4.77
CA GLY A 129 15.16 -8.60 3.99
C GLY A 129 14.20 -8.22 2.87
N ALA A 130 13.37 -9.16 2.36
CA ALA A 130 12.51 -8.91 1.22
C ALA A 130 11.44 -7.84 1.48
N TRP A 131 10.77 -7.91 2.65
CA TRP A 131 9.80 -6.89 3.02
C TRP A 131 10.49 -5.55 3.36
N GLU A 132 11.64 -5.63 4.04
CA GLU A 132 12.43 -4.47 4.42
C GLU A 132 12.88 -3.68 3.18
N GLU A 133 13.36 -4.35 2.13
CA GLU A 133 13.72 -3.74 0.86
C GLU A 133 12.53 -2.97 0.25
N VAL A 134 11.38 -3.65 0.06
CA VAL A 134 10.18 -3.01 -0.49
C VAL A 134 9.74 -1.80 0.34
N TRP A 135 9.76 -1.93 1.66
CA TRP A 135 9.39 -0.87 2.59
C TRP A 135 10.36 0.32 2.54
N HIS A 136 11.68 0.04 2.51
CA HIS A 136 12.72 1.06 2.46
C HIS A 136 12.67 1.83 1.15
N THR A 137 12.54 1.13 0.03
CA THR A 137 12.40 1.75 -1.30
C THR A 137 11.13 2.60 -1.37
N ALA A 138 9.99 2.11 -0.85
CA ALA A 138 8.76 2.91 -0.79
C ALA A 138 8.89 4.15 0.10
N SER A 139 9.65 4.04 1.19
CA SER A 139 9.91 5.15 2.10
C SER A 139 10.84 6.20 1.50
N ALA A 140 11.83 5.78 0.71
CA ALA A 140 12.70 6.67 -0.04
C ALA A 140 11.95 7.36 -1.18
N GLY A 141 11.03 6.64 -1.84
CA GLY A 141 10.37 7.12 -3.05
C GLY A 141 11.33 7.13 -4.25
N GLU A 142 12.39 6.34 -4.19
CA GLU A 142 13.44 6.27 -5.21
C GLU A 142 13.87 4.82 -5.43
N VAL A 143 14.07 4.44 -6.68
CA VAL A 143 14.58 3.14 -7.10
C VAL A 143 15.78 3.35 -8.00
N ALA A 144 16.97 2.93 -7.57
CA ALA A 144 18.14 2.89 -8.43
C ALA A 144 18.07 1.66 -9.36
N PHE A 145 18.53 1.82 -10.60
CA PHE A 145 18.77 0.75 -11.54
C PHE A 145 20.06 1.01 -12.33
N ALA A 146 20.48 0.06 -13.15
CA ALA A 146 21.72 0.21 -13.91
C ALA A 146 21.66 1.44 -14.84
N GLY A 147 22.42 2.49 -14.50
CA GLY A 147 22.53 3.74 -15.27
C GLY A 147 21.39 4.75 -15.09
N GLY A 148 20.59 4.61 -14.04
CA GLY A 148 19.54 5.59 -13.74
C GLY A 148 18.80 5.32 -12.43
N ALA A 149 17.78 6.14 -12.17
CA ALA A 149 16.88 5.98 -11.04
C ALA A 149 15.44 6.37 -11.43
N LEU A 150 14.46 5.77 -10.76
CA LEU A 150 13.06 6.18 -10.80
C LEU A 150 12.74 6.98 -9.55
N LEU A 151 12.13 8.14 -9.71
CA LEU A 151 11.67 8.99 -8.61
C LEU A 151 10.15 8.99 -8.56
N PHE A 152 9.58 8.63 -7.42
CA PHE A 152 8.14 8.51 -7.22
C PHE A 152 7.61 9.67 -6.39
N SER A 153 6.63 10.39 -6.93
CA SER A 153 5.98 11.50 -6.23
C SER A 153 4.47 11.32 -6.18
N VAL A 154 3.93 11.20 -4.96
CA VAL A 154 2.48 11.09 -4.74
C VAL A 154 1.87 12.50 -4.68
N THR A 155 0.98 12.80 -5.63
CA THR A 155 0.21 14.04 -5.66
C THR A 155 -1.28 13.77 -5.42
N PRO A 156 -2.11 14.79 -5.12
CA PRO A 156 -3.55 14.60 -4.96
C PRO A 156 -4.27 14.09 -6.22
N ALA A 157 -3.70 14.29 -7.41
CA ALA A 157 -4.33 13.93 -8.69
C ALA A 157 -3.83 12.59 -9.24
N MET A 158 -2.53 12.34 -9.13
CA MET A 158 -1.85 11.14 -9.65
C MET A 158 -0.53 10.89 -8.94
N THR A 159 0.00 9.68 -9.06
CA THR A 159 1.41 9.41 -8.76
C THR A 159 2.25 9.69 -10.00
N LEU A 160 3.30 10.49 -9.86
CA LEU A 160 4.27 10.77 -10.93
C LEU A 160 5.51 9.89 -10.74
N ILE A 161 6.03 9.38 -11.85
CA ILE A 161 7.28 8.64 -11.94
C ILE A 161 8.18 9.42 -12.89
N ASP A 162 9.27 9.93 -12.37
CA ASP A 162 10.32 10.61 -13.13
C ASP A 162 11.52 9.67 -13.31
N ILE A 163 12.27 9.85 -14.40
CA ILE A 163 13.36 8.96 -14.81
C ILE A 163 14.63 9.77 -15.03
N ASP A 164 15.56 9.64 -14.09
CA ASP A 164 16.86 10.30 -14.13
C ASP A 164 17.98 9.30 -14.45
N GLY A 165 19.03 9.77 -15.12
CA GLY A 165 20.19 8.93 -15.43
C GLY A 165 21.17 9.59 -16.39
N ASP A 166 22.30 8.92 -16.61
CA ASP A 166 23.42 9.42 -17.42
C ASP A 166 23.52 8.76 -18.80
N ARG A 167 22.62 7.82 -19.10
CA ARG A 167 22.55 7.11 -20.38
C ARG A 167 21.89 7.94 -21.49
N PRO A 168 22.14 7.62 -22.78
CA PRO A 168 21.37 8.18 -23.88
C PRO A 168 19.86 8.00 -23.66
N PRO A 169 19.01 9.01 -23.97
CA PRO A 169 17.57 9.02 -23.62
C PRO A 169 16.80 7.73 -23.95
N ARG A 170 17.05 7.17 -25.14
CA ARG A 170 16.41 5.92 -25.59
C ARG A 170 16.81 4.73 -24.72
N GLU A 171 18.09 4.62 -24.40
CA GLU A 171 18.62 3.52 -23.59
C GLU A 171 18.17 3.63 -22.14
N LEU A 172 18.14 4.86 -21.61
CA LEU A 172 17.60 5.14 -20.28
C LEU A 172 16.13 4.77 -20.18
N ALA A 173 15.30 5.22 -21.15
CA ALA A 173 13.88 4.91 -21.18
C ALA A 173 13.60 3.40 -21.25
N LEU A 174 14.31 2.66 -22.11
CA LEU A 174 14.14 1.21 -22.23
C LEU A 174 14.63 0.47 -20.98
N ALA A 175 15.70 0.92 -20.33
CA ALA A 175 16.19 0.34 -19.09
C ALA A 175 15.24 0.57 -17.91
N ALA A 176 14.51 1.70 -17.89
CA ALA A 176 13.55 2.02 -16.85
C ALA A 176 12.25 1.19 -16.91
N VAL A 177 11.81 0.76 -18.09
CA VAL A 177 10.55 0.01 -18.29
C VAL A 177 10.39 -1.22 -17.38
N PRO A 178 11.34 -2.17 -17.30
CA PRO A 178 11.20 -3.33 -16.42
C PRO A 178 11.09 -2.93 -14.94
N GLU A 179 11.84 -1.91 -14.52
CA GLU A 179 11.82 -1.42 -13.15
C GLU A 179 10.49 -0.74 -12.80
N ILE A 180 9.95 0.07 -13.72
CA ILE A 180 8.60 0.64 -13.57
C ILE A 180 7.59 -0.49 -13.39
N ALA A 181 7.60 -1.49 -14.27
CA ALA A 181 6.66 -2.61 -14.20
C ALA A 181 6.78 -3.41 -12.88
N ARG A 182 8.01 -3.64 -12.40
CA ARG A 182 8.29 -4.30 -11.12
C ARG A 182 7.74 -3.49 -9.95
N TRP A 183 8.10 -2.21 -9.85
CA TRP A 183 7.79 -1.38 -8.69
C TRP A 183 6.33 -0.91 -8.64
N LEU A 184 5.63 -0.84 -9.77
CA LEU A 184 4.17 -0.69 -9.78
C LEU A 184 3.49 -1.81 -8.99
N ARG A 185 3.95 -3.06 -9.14
CA ARG A 185 3.39 -4.23 -8.44
C ARG A 185 3.84 -4.31 -6.98
N LEU A 186 5.12 -4.05 -6.71
CA LEU A 186 5.69 -4.07 -5.35
C LEU A 186 5.12 -2.95 -4.46
N PHE A 187 4.83 -1.77 -5.02
CA PHE A 187 4.19 -0.71 -4.24
C PHE A 187 2.67 -0.85 -4.14
N ASP A 188 2.08 -1.83 -4.82
CA ASP A 188 0.62 -1.95 -4.97
C ASP A 188 0.02 -0.66 -5.53
N LEU A 189 0.67 -0.10 -6.57
CA LEU A 189 0.26 1.18 -7.13
C LEU A 189 -0.97 0.99 -8.01
N GLY A 190 -1.88 1.96 -7.93
CA GLY A 190 -3.09 2.01 -8.74
C GLY A 190 -3.56 3.45 -8.89
N GLY A 191 -4.67 3.63 -9.59
CA GLY A 191 -5.25 4.92 -9.87
C GLY A 191 -4.58 5.58 -11.06
N SER A 192 -4.51 6.91 -11.03
CA SER A 192 -3.89 7.71 -12.08
C SER A 192 -2.38 7.79 -11.85
N ILE A 193 -1.58 7.37 -12.84
CA ILE A 193 -0.13 7.29 -12.75
C ILE A 193 0.48 7.93 -14.00
N GLY A 194 1.29 8.98 -13.83
CA GLY A 194 2.04 9.60 -14.92
C GLY A 194 3.49 9.15 -14.91
N ILE A 195 4.04 8.80 -16.07
CA ILE A 195 5.46 8.49 -16.25
C ILE A 195 6.04 9.54 -17.18
N ASP A 196 7.06 10.25 -16.72
CA ASP A 196 7.80 11.22 -17.50
C ASP A 196 9.09 10.56 -18.03
N PHE A 197 9.05 10.06 -19.26
CA PHE A 197 10.24 9.54 -19.90
C PHE A 197 11.10 10.69 -20.45
N PRO A 198 12.42 10.50 -20.56
CA PRO A 198 13.26 11.47 -21.24
C PRO A 198 12.76 11.70 -22.67
N THR A 199 12.86 12.94 -23.14
CA THR A 199 12.34 13.33 -24.46
C THR A 199 13.00 12.51 -25.57
N LEU A 200 12.20 11.76 -26.34
CA LEU A 200 12.67 10.97 -27.48
C LEU A 200 12.32 11.66 -28.81
N ALA A 201 13.34 11.99 -29.59
CA ALA A 201 13.18 12.73 -30.85
C ALA A 201 12.40 11.91 -31.90
N THR A 202 12.75 10.64 -32.10
CA THR A 202 12.20 9.85 -33.20
C THR A 202 10.90 9.13 -32.79
N LYS A 203 9.97 9.00 -33.75
CA LYS A 203 8.75 8.20 -33.57
C LYS A 203 9.06 6.71 -33.37
N ALA A 204 10.16 6.22 -33.95
CA ALA A 204 10.59 4.84 -33.82
C ALA A 204 10.98 4.50 -32.38
N ASP A 205 11.70 5.41 -31.71
CA ASP A 205 12.12 5.22 -30.33
C ASP A 205 10.94 5.25 -29.35
N ARG A 206 10.01 6.19 -29.54
CA ARG A 206 8.76 6.23 -28.74
C ARG A 206 7.97 4.93 -28.87
N LYS A 207 7.83 4.41 -30.10
CA LYS A 207 7.17 3.12 -30.35
C LYS A 207 7.91 1.94 -29.70
N ALA A 208 9.23 1.98 -29.63
CA ALA A 208 10.01 0.93 -28.97
C ALA A 208 9.74 0.91 -27.47
N VAL A 209 9.66 2.08 -26.82
CA VAL A 209 9.29 2.18 -25.40
C VAL A 209 7.85 1.74 -25.16
N ASP A 210 6.90 2.16 -26.02
CA ASP A 210 5.51 1.70 -25.95
C ASP A 210 5.41 0.17 -26.03
N ALA A 211 6.12 -0.47 -26.96
CA ALA A 211 6.13 -1.91 -27.11
C ALA A 211 6.77 -2.62 -25.89
N ALA A 212 7.83 -2.04 -25.32
CA ALA A 212 8.46 -2.56 -24.11
C ALA A 212 7.50 -2.46 -22.91
N LEU A 213 6.79 -1.34 -22.76
CA LEU A 213 5.78 -1.15 -21.72
C LEU A 213 4.63 -2.16 -21.86
N ASP A 214 4.12 -2.37 -23.07
CA ASP A 214 3.06 -3.38 -23.32
C ASP A 214 3.52 -4.78 -22.89
N ALA A 215 4.74 -5.16 -23.24
CA ALA A 215 5.29 -6.44 -22.84
C ALA A 215 5.45 -6.56 -21.31
N ALA A 216 6.03 -5.55 -20.66
CA ALA A 216 6.31 -5.58 -19.22
C ALA A 216 5.04 -5.49 -18.35
N LEU A 217 4.00 -4.83 -18.86
CA LEU A 217 2.71 -4.65 -18.17
C LEU A 217 1.64 -5.66 -18.59
N GLY A 218 1.92 -6.58 -19.52
CA GLY A 218 0.91 -7.48 -20.11
C GLY A 218 0.10 -8.32 -19.12
N GLY A 219 0.66 -8.66 -17.96
CA GLY A 219 -0.03 -9.38 -16.87
C GLY A 219 -0.60 -8.50 -15.77
N TRP A 220 -0.58 -7.18 -15.91
CA TRP A 220 -1.05 -6.23 -14.89
C TRP A 220 -2.26 -5.45 -15.43
N PRO A 221 -3.44 -5.50 -14.77
CA PRO A 221 -4.64 -4.85 -15.29
C PRO A 221 -4.53 -3.31 -15.30
N HIS A 222 -4.52 -2.71 -16.49
CA HIS A 222 -4.41 -1.26 -16.67
C HIS A 222 -4.92 -0.80 -18.04
N GLU A 223 -5.15 0.50 -18.16
CA GLU A 223 -5.25 1.24 -19.42
C GLU A 223 -4.08 2.21 -19.50
N ARG A 224 -3.56 2.49 -20.70
CA ARG A 224 -2.50 3.47 -20.89
C ARG A 224 -2.64 4.25 -22.19
N THR A 225 -2.08 5.45 -22.20
CA THR A 225 -1.82 6.18 -23.44
C THR A 225 -0.53 5.69 -24.10
N ALA A 226 -0.41 5.89 -25.41
CA ALA A 226 0.90 5.86 -26.06
C ALA A 226 1.77 7.03 -25.56
N MET A 227 3.09 6.91 -25.70
CA MET A 227 4.00 7.99 -25.37
C MET A 227 3.74 9.22 -26.27
N ASN A 228 3.48 10.36 -25.63
CA ASN A 228 3.22 11.60 -26.35
C ASN A 228 4.52 12.25 -26.88
N GLY A 229 4.40 13.37 -27.59
CA GLY A 229 5.56 14.09 -28.17
C GLY A 229 6.53 14.68 -27.14
N PHE A 230 6.16 14.71 -25.86
CA PHE A 230 6.95 15.24 -24.75
C PHE A 230 7.52 14.15 -23.85
N GLY A 231 7.35 12.86 -24.18
CA GLY A 231 7.85 11.74 -23.37
C GLY A 231 6.89 11.23 -22.30
N PHE A 232 5.71 11.83 -22.15
CA PHE A 232 4.79 11.45 -21.08
C PHE A 232 3.89 10.26 -21.47
N VAL A 233 3.71 9.34 -20.54
CA VAL A 233 2.77 8.22 -20.60
C VAL A 233 1.83 8.30 -19.39
N HIS A 234 0.52 8.24 -19.64
CA HIS A 234 -0.47 8.16 -18.59
C HIS A 234 -1.01 6.73 -18.48
N ILE A 235 -0.97 6.19 -17.28
CA ILE A 235 -1.52 4.88 -16.92
C ILE A 235 -2.69 5.09 -15.96
N VAL A 236 -3.77 4.35 -16.18
CA VAL A 236 -4.89 4.22 -15.24
C VAL A 236 -5.03 2.76 -14.87
N ALA A 237 -4.83 2.46 -13.58
CA ALA A 237 -5.05 1.14 -13.02
C ALA A 237 -6.08 1.18 -11.91
N ARG A 238 -6.66 0.03 -11.58
CA ARG A 238 -7.65 -0.08 -10.51
C ARG A 238 -7.00 0.28 -9.16
N LEU A 239 -7.67 1.13 -8.38
CA LEU A 239 -7.21 1.56 -7.05
C LEU A 239 -8.16 1.04 -5.99
N ASP A 240 -7.87 -0.14 -5.45
CA ASP A 240 -8.70 -0.80 -4.43
C ASP A 240 -8.45 -0.26 -3.02
N GLY A 241 -7.28 0.35 -2.79
CA GLY A 241 -6.94 0.99 -1.53
C GLY A 241 -5.64 1.80 -1.62
N PRO A 242 -5.14 2.33 -0.49
CA PRO A 242 -3.92 3.11 -0.48
C PRO A 242 -2.69 2.20 -0.70
N SER A 243 -1.96 2.48 -1.77
CA SER A 243 -0.65 1.88 -2.06
C SER A 243 0.37 2.18 -0.96
N LEU A 244 1.51 1.48 -0.95
CA LEU A 244 2.60 1.77 -0.01
C LEU A 244 3.02 3.25 -0.07
N LEU A 245 3.22 3.79 -1.27
CA LEU A 245 3.60 5.20 -1.48
C LEU A 245 2.55 6.17 -0.89
N HIS A 246 1.26 5.92 -1.11
CA HIS A 246 0.20 6.74 -0.50
C HIS A 246 0.25 6.70 1.03
N ARG A 247 0.50 5.53 1.61
CA ARG A 247 0.63 5.38 3.08
C ARG A 247 1.84 6.15 3.61
N PHE A 248 2.98 6.17 2.92
CA PHE A 248 4.12 6.99 3.31
C PHE A 248 3.81 8.49 3.17
N ALA A 249 3.10 8.91 2.13
CA ALA A 249 2.76 10.31 1.93
C ALA A 249 1.86 10.88 3.05
N THR A 250 0.99 10.05 3.66
CA THR A 250 0.03 10.55 4.67
C THR A 250 0.24 10.04 6.09
N ALA A 251 0.96 8.94 6.27
CA ALA A 251 1.08 8.23 7.54
C ALA A 251 2.50 7.70 7.79
N ARG A 252 3.54 8.40 7.30
CA ARG A 252 4.96 8.06 7.44
C ARG A 252 5.36 7.61 8.86
N ILE A 253 5.06 8.43 9.87
CA ILE A 253 5.39 8.09 11.27
C ILE A 253 4.66 6.81 11.73
N GLY A 254 3.43 6.60 11.28
CA GLY A 254 2.65 5.41 11.60
C GLY A 254 3.14 4.15 10.88
N ALA A 255 3.71 4.28 9.67
CA ALA A 255 4.40 3.19 8.99
C ALA A 255 5.72 2.84 9.70
N ALA A 256 6.50 3.85 10.08
CA ALA A 256 7.75 3.68 10.82
C ALA A 256 7.54 3.00 12.18
N ALA A 257 6.48 3.34 12.92
CA ALA A 257 6.15 2.68 14.18
C ALA A 257 5.90 1.18 14.05
N ARG A 258 5.26 0.74 12.95
CA ARG A 258 5.00 -0.68 12.68
C ARG A 258 6.25 -1.42 12.23
N MET A 259 7.10 -0.77 11.42
CA MET A 259 8.42 -1.30 11.07
C MET A 259 9.31 -1.44 12.31
N ALA A 260 9.26 -0.48 13.25
CA ALA A 260 9.98 -0.56 14.52
C ALA A 260 9.56 -1.78 15.37
N LEU A 261 8.25 -2.04 15.46
CA LEU A 261 7.73 -3.25 16.13
C LEU A 261 8.20 -4.53 15.44
N ARG A 262 8.14 -4.58 14.10
CA ARG A 262 8.65 -5.71 13.33
C ARG A 262 10.13 -5.98 13.62
N ARG A 263 10.99 -4.94 13.58
CA ARG A 263 12.43 -5.08 13.92
C ARG A 263 12.64 -5.64 15.32
N ALA A 264 11.83 -5.21 16.29
CA ALA A 264 11.84 -5.75 17.64
C ALA A 264 11.34 -7.20 17.75
N GLU A 265 10.40 -7.65 16.91
CA GLU A 265 9.98 -9.07 16.82
C GLU A 265 11.06 -9.96 16.19
N LEU A 266 11.96 -9.39 15.38
CA LEU A 266 13.01 -10.13 14.65
C LEU A 266 14.27 -10.38 15.48
N VAL A 267 14.57 -9.55 16.47
CA VAL A 267 15.76 -9.79 17.32
C VAL A 267 15.61 -11.05 18.16
N GLU A 268 16.70 -11.76 18.36
CA GLU A 268 16.75 -13.04 19.07
C GLU A 268 17.84 -13.03 20.13
N GLY A 269 17.62 -13.77 21.21
CA GLY A 269 18.53 -13.84 22.36
C GLY A 269 17.81 -13.68 23.71
N PRO A 270 18.47 -14.04 24.82
CA PRO A 270 17.97 -13.87 26.18
C PRO A 270 18.15 -12.43 26.66
N GLY A 271 17.19 -11.90 27.42
CA GLY A 271 17.26 -10.55 27.98
C GLY A 271 15.99 -9.73 27.74
N ALA A 272 16.15 -8.41 27.77
CA ALA A 272 15.12 -7.45 27.39
C ALA A 272 15.36 -6.94 25.96
N THR A 273 14.28 -6.59 25.25
CA THR A 273 14.37 -5.93 23.94
C THR A 273 14.50 -4.43 24.16
N LEU A 274 15.62 -3.82 23.77
CA LEU A 274 15.77 -2.37 23.69
C LEU A 274 15.37 -1.90 22.29
N LEU A 275 14.32 -1.09 22.22
CA LEU A 275 13.80 -0.47 21.00
C LEU A 275 14.11 1.03 21.03
N THR A 276 15.08 1.47 20.23
CA THR A 276 15.47 2.88 20.12
C THR A 276 14.76 3.52 18.94
N VAL A 277 14.02 4.61 19.19
CA VAL A 277 13.15 5.25 18.19
C VAL A 277 13.22 6.78 18.27
N HIS A 278 12.92 7.43 17.14
CA HIS A 278 12.68 8.88 17.13
C HIS A 278 11.46 9.25 18.00
N PRO A 279 11.44 10.41 18.69
CA PRO A 279 10.32 10.83 19.55
C PRO A 279 8.94 10.77 18.88
N ALA A 280 8.85 11.16 17.61
CA ALA A 280 7.61 11.11 16.84
C ALA A 280 7.08 9.67 16.66
N VAL A 281 7.98 8.69 16.50
CA VAL A 281 7.62 7.26 16.39
C VAL A 281 7.13 6.73 17.72
N LYS A 282 7.79 7.08 18.83
CA LYS A 282 7.33 6.73 20.19
C LYS A 282 5.89 7.21 20.42
N ALA A 283 5.54 8.42 19.99
CA ALA A 283 4.17 8.95 20.13
C ALA A 283 3.11 8.15 19.34
N LYS A 284 3.50 7.29 18.39
CA LYS A 284 2.59 6.40 17.64
C LYS A 284 2.56 4.96 18.18
N LEU A 285 3.48 4.57 19.05
CA LEU A 285 3.48 3.25 19.67
C LEU A 285 2.39 3.18 20.73
N LYS A 286 1.45 2.25 20.55
CA LYS A 286 0.32 2.07 21.45
C LYS A 286 0.65 1.06 22.56
N PRO A 287 0.13 1.24 23.79
CA PRO A 287 0.37 0.30 24.89
C PRO A 287 0.02 -1.14 24.54
N GLU A 288 -1.10 -1.37 23.84
CA GLU A 288 -1.53 -2.71 23.42
C GLU A 288 -0.60 -3.35 22.38
N TRP A 289 0.10 -2.57 21.56
CA TRP A 289 1.09 -3.09 20.62
C TRP A 289 2.37 -3.52 21.32
N LEU A 290 2.78 -2.78 22.35
CA LEU A 290 3.94 -3.12 23.16
C LEU A 290 3.67 -4.37 24.01
N ALA A 291 2.49 -4.45 24.63
CA ALA A 291 2.09 -5.65 25.35
C ALA A 291 2.04 -6.89 24.44
N GLU A 292 1.52 -6.73 23.21
CA GLU A 292 1.53 -7.81 22.23
C GLU A 292 2.95 -8.21 21.79
N LEU A 293 3.86 -7.24 21.64
CA LEU A 293 5.27 -7.49 21.35
C LEU A 293 5.94 -8.28 22.47
N GLU A 294 5.74 -7.87 23.73
CA GLU A 294 6.26 -8.59 24.90
C GLU A 294 5.70 -10.01 24.98
N ARG A 295 4.40 -10.17 24.71
CA ARG A 295 3.73 -11.48 24.70
C ARG A 295 4.29 -12.40 23.62
N ARG A 296 4.49 -11.91 22.39
CA ARG A 296 4.99 -12.71 21.26
C ARG A 296 6.47 -13.08 21.40
N THR A 297 7.26 -12.21 22.00
CA THR A 297 8.70 -12.39 22.14
C THR A 297 9.12 -12.99 23.48
N ALA A 298 8.21 -13.03 24.46
CA ALA A 298 8.46 -13.40 25.85
C ALA A 298 9.59 -12.57 26.49
N ARG A 299 9.75 -11.31 26.06
CA ARG A 299 10.77 -10.38 26.55
C ARG A 299 10.14 -9.04 26.88
N ARG A 300 10.56 -8.44 28.00
CA ARG A 300 10.21 -7.06 28.34
C ARG A 300 10.74 -6.10 27.27
N VAL A 301 9.95 -5.11 26.90
CA VAL A 301 10.31 -4.09 25.91
C VAL A 301 10.68 -2.80 26.62
N ARG A 302 11.92 -2.35 26.43
CA ARG A 302 12.43 -1.05 26.84
C ARG A 302 12.43 -0.13 25.63
N ILE A 303 11.97 1.11 25.82
CA ILE A 303 11.98 2.09 24.74
C ILE A 303 12.90 3.23 25.11
N GLU A 304 13.87 3.47 24.23
CA GLU A 304 14.75 4.62 24.28
C GLU A 304 14.40 5.60 23.17
N ILE A 305 14.49 6.89 23.48
CA ILE A 305 14.16 7.96 22.54
C ILE A 305 15.45 8.64 22.12
N ASP A 306 15.70 8.66 20.81
CA ASP A 306 16.82 9.36 20.21
C ASP A 306 16.32 10.37 19.16
N PRO A 307 16.34 11.69 19.44
CA PRO A 307 15.96 12.72 18.48
C PRO A 307 16.89 12.82 17.26
N GLY A 308 18.11 12.32 17.34
CA GLY A 308 19.05 12.26 16.21
C GLY A 308 18.78 11.12 15.22
N LEU A 309 17.95 10.15 15.62
CA LEU A 309 17.60 9.01 14.78
C LEU A 309 16.60 9.42 13.70
N ALA A 310 16.86 9.06 12.45
CA ALA A 310 15.88 9.23 11.38
C ALA A 310 14.59 8.46 11.70
N ILE A 311 13.44 8.97 11.26
CA ILE A 311 12.11 8.43 11.55
C ILE A 311 12.03 6.93 11.18
N GLU A 312 12.64 6.55 10.06
CA GLU A 312 12.63 5.20 9.48
C GLU A 312 13.70 4.27 10.08
N ALA A 313 14.60 4.80 10.90
CA ALA A 313 15.84 4.14 11.32
C ALA A 313 15.77 3.50 12.70
N ALA A 314 14.56 3.25 13.24
CA ALA A 314 14.37 2.54 14.50
C ALA A 314 15.25 1.28 14.63
N THR A 315 15.98 1.13 15.73
CA THR A 315 16.83 -0.03 15.98
C THR A 315 16.27 -0.87 17.11
N ALA A 316 16.49 -2.18 17.04
CA ALA A 316 16.17 -3.11 18.10
C ALA A 316 17.38 -3.98 18.41
N GLN A 317 17.62 -4.23 19.69
CA GLN A 317 18.69 -5.13 20.15
C GLN A 317 18.29 -5.80 21.45
N ILE A 318 18.97 -6.91 21.76
CA ILE A 318 18.84 -7.58 23.04
C ILE A 318 19.85 -6.98 24.03
N VAL A 319 19.35 -6.58 25.19
CA VAL A 319 20.16 -6.09 26.32
C VAL A 319 19.92 -6.98 27.54
N ALA A 320 20.84 -6.93 28.51
CA ALA A 320 20.66 -7.63 29.78
C ALA A 320 19.33 -7.23 30.45
N HIS A 321 18.80 -8.13 31.27
CA HIS A 321 17.73 -7.75 32.19
C HIS A 321 18.25 -6.64 33.10
N ASP A 322 17.40 -5.65 33.41
CA ASP A 322 17.70 -4.77 34.53
C ASP A 322 17.64 -5.63 35.80
N ASP A 323 18.66 -5.53 36.66
CA ASP A 323 18.67 -6.11 38.01
C ASP A 323 17.51 -5.57 38.87
#